data_AF-A0A542CSP2-F1
#
_entry.id   AF-A0A542CSP2-F1
#
_cell.length_a   1.000
_cell.length_b   1.000
_cell.length_c   1.000
_cell.angle_alpha   90.00
_cell.angle_beta   90.00
_cell.angle_gamma   90.00
#
_symmetry.space_group_name_H-M   'P 1'
#
loop_
_entity.id
_entity.type
_entity.pdbx_description
1 polymer ?
#
loop_
_entity_poly.entity_id
_entity_poly.type
_entity_poly.pdbx_seq_one_letter_code
_entity_poly.pdbx_strand_id
1 'polypeptide(L)'
;MLTRLPLLAGLAEELRSAEFPLTEHWRTVDAWFQELLAPCDLRTELVDYLRDLPDEEAATVTARSRETTTHFAWCLLDRPGDPFSFWLHEYKPQRDWRQGYADSVHNHRYHFCTTILHGAYEHERYETELDPDSRLIRSAALRRRTLCRAGAAGAVLAHEFHRIPRAADDTMTFLVKSRPVTEWSLSYDPATGTSHRHVPVESRLGALIQRI
;
A
#
# COMPACT_ATOMS: atom_id res chain seq x y z
N MET A 1 -32.07 -16.25 -1.26
CA MET A 1 -31.03 -15.76 -0.33
C MET A 1 -29.69 -16.04 -0.97
N LEU A 2 -29.08 -15.02 -1.59
CA LEU A 2 -27.74 -15.13 -2.18
C LEU A 2 -26.73 -15.16 -1.03
N THR A 3 -26.00 -16.27 -0.92
CA THR A 3 -24.89 -16.45 0.01
C THR A 3 -23.90 -15.31 -0.19
N ARG A 4 -23.74 -14.46 0.83
CA ARG A 4 -22.71 -13.42 0.89
C ARG A 4 -21.37 -14.13 0.64
N LEU A 5 -20.71 -13.85 -0.48
CA LEU A 5 -19.31 -14.26 -0.63
C LEU A 5 -18.52 -13.64 0.53
N PRO A 6 -17.52 -14.33 1.10
CA PRO A 6 -16.60 -13.70 2.05
C PRO A 6 -16.12 -12.37 1.46
N LEU A 7 -16.10 -11.29 2.23
CA LEU A 7 -15.92 -9.92 1.74
C LEU A 7 -14.78 -9.76 0.75
N LEU A 8 -13.66 -10.43 0.99
CA LEU A 8 -12.51 -10.41 0.08
C LEU A 8 -12.81 -11.07 -1.26
N ALA A 9 -13.54 -12.18 -1.29
CA ALA A 9 -13.96 -12.81 -2.53
C ALA A 9 -14.97 -11.93 -3.29
N GLY A 10 -15.91 -11.30 -2.58
CA GLY A 10 -16.85 -10.34 -3.17
C GLY A 10 -16.15 -9.12 -3.77
N LEU A 11 -15.29 -8.46 -2.99
CA LEU A 11 -14.49 -7.32 -3.44
C LEU A 11 -13.59 -7.69 -4.61
N ALA A 12 -12.96 -8.87 -4.58
CA ALA A 12 -12.13 -9.33 -5.68
C ALA A 12 -12.94 -9.55 -6.96
N GLU A 13 -14.14 -10.12 -6.84
CA GLU A 13 -15.03 -10.35 -7.98
C GLU A 13 -15.51 -9.03 -8.59
N GLU A 14 -15.92 -8.06 -7.76
CA GLU A 14 -16.31 -6.74 -8.22
C GLU A 14 -15.18 -6.05 -8.98
N LEU A 15 -13.96 -6.06 -8.43
CA LEU A 15 -12.79 -5.49 -9.11
C LEU A 15 -12.44 -6.22 -10.42
N ARG A 16 -12.62 -7.54 -10.49
CA ARG A 16 -12.42 -8.30 -11.75
C ARG A 16 -13.50 -7.99 -12.79
N SER A 17 -14.72 -7.73 -12.35
CA SER A 17 -15.88 -7.47 -13.21
C SER A 17 -15.96 -6.02 -13.70
N ALA A 18 -15.06 -5.13 -13.26
CA ALA A 18 -15.07 -3.74 -13.65
C ALA A 18 -14.99 -3.57 -15.17
N GLU A 19 -15.88 -2.75 -15.73
CA GLU A 19 -15.96 -2.48 -17.19
C GLU A 19 -14.87 -1.50 -17.68
N PHE A 20 -13.91 -1.16 -16.83
CA PHE A 20 -12.83 -0.22 -17.13
C PHE A 20 -11.47 -0.74 -16.62
N PRO A 21 -10.36 -0.31 -17.22
CA PRO A 21 -9.03 -0.66 -16.72
C PRO A 21 -8.79 -0.02 -15.34
N LEU A 22 -8.83 -0.85 -14.27
CA LEU A 22 -8.72 -0.38 -12.88
C LEU A 22 -7.56 0.58 -12.66
N THR A 23 -6.40 0.24 -13.22
CA THR A 23 -5.15 0.98 -13.09
C THR A 23 -5.24 2.43 -13.59
N GLU A 24 -5.96 2.67 -14.67
CA GLU A 24 -6.12 4.00 -15.27
C GLU A 24 -7.20 4.82 -14.55
N HIS A 25 -8.12 4.15 -13.86
CA HIS A 25 -9.27 4.74 -13.18
C HIS A 25 -9.22 4.54 -11.66
N TRP A 26 -8.02 4.58 -11.06
CA TRP A 26 -7.86 4.25 -9.65
C TRP A 26 -8.61 5.16 -8.68
N ARG A 27 -8.94 6.40 -9.09
CA ARG A 27 -9.82 7.28 -8.31
C ARG A 27 -11.26 6.75 -8.23
N THR A 28 -11.74 6.12 -9.30
CA THR A 28 -13.03 5.41 -9.29
C THR A 28 -12.96 4.19 -8.39
N VAL A 29 -11.84 3.44 -8.43
CA VAL A 29 -11.60 2.32 -7.52
C VAL A 29 -11.60 2.76 -6.06
N ASP A 30 -11.02 3.92 -5.73
CA ASP A 30 -11.07 4.51 -4.39
C ASP A 30 -12.50 4.82 -3.94
N ALA A 31 -13.31 5.44 -4.81
CA ALA A 31 -14.71 5.73 -4.52
C ALA A 31 -15.50 4.44 -4.23
N TRP A 32 -15.36 3.42 -5.10
CA TRP A 32 -15.97 2.11 -4.90
C TRP A 32 -15.50 1.44 -3.61
N PHE A 33 -14.19 1.44 -3.36
CA PHE A 33 -13.60 0.88 -2.15
C PHE A 33 -14.19 1.53 -0.88
N GLN A 34 -14.36 2.85 -0.87
CA GLN A 34 -14.96 3.55 0.26
C GLN A 34 -16.44 3.22 0.42
N GLU A 35 -17.21 3.19 -0.67
CA GLU A 35 -18.64 2.85 -0.64
C GLU A 35 -18.89 1.40 -0.17
N LEU A 36 -18.10 0.45 -0.66
CA LEU A 36 -18.21 -0.97 -0.31
C LEU A 36 -17.86 -1.25 1.15
N LEU A 37 -16.89 -0.51 1.69
CA LEU A 37 -16.44 -0.71 3.06
C LEU A 37 -17.22 0.11 4.09
N ALA A 38 -17.90 1.18 3.69
CA ALA A 38 -18.69 2.02 4.59
C ALA A 38 -19.74 1.24 5.43
N PRO A 39 -20.51 0.28 4.87
CA PRO A 39 -21.49 -0.49 5.65
C PRO A 39 -20.89 -1.72 6.37
N CYS A 40 -19.63 -2.06 6.15
CA CYS A 40 -19.03 -3.30 6.63
C CYS A 40 -18.21 -3.08 7.89
N ASP A 41 -18.32 -4.02 8.85
CA ASP A 41 -17.30 -4.18 9.88
C ASP A 41 -16.13 -4.99 9.29
N LEU A 42 -15.40 -4.37 8.36
CA LEU A 42 -14.28 -4.98 7.65
C LEU A 42 -13.26 -5.61 8.60
N ARG A 43 -13.05 -5.02 9.78
CA ARG A 43 -12.12 -5.57 10.77
C ARG A 43 -12.61 -6.93 11.27
N THR A 44 -13.87 -7.03 11.70
CA THR A 44 -14.45 -8.28 12.16
C THR A 44 -14.45 -9.33 11.05
N GLU A 45 -14.85 -8.94 9.82
CA GLU A 45 -14.86 -9.85 8.68
C GLU A 45 -13.45 -10.35 8.29
N LEU A 46 -12.43 -9.50 8.38
CA LEU A 46 -11.02 -9.92 8.18
C LEU A 46 -10.53 -10.83 9.31
N VAL A 47 -10.90 -10.56 10.56
CA VAL A 47 -10.53 -11.41 11.70
C VAL A 47 -11.13 -12.80 11.56
N ASP A 48 -12.41 -12.89 11.19
CA ASP A 48 -13.08 -14.17 10.97
C ASP A 48 -12.48 -14.91 9.76
N TYR A 49 -12.22 -14.20 8.65
CA TYR A 49 -11.51 -14.76 7.50
C TYR A 49 -10.13 -15.34 7.87
N LEU A 50 -9.33 -14.59 8.64
CA LEU A 50 -8.00 -15.03 9.04
C LEU A 50 -8.05 -16.19 10.05
N ARG A 51 -9.07 -16.23 10.92
CA ARG A 51 -9.25 -17.31 11.89
C ARG A 51 -9.65 -18.62 11.22
N ASP A 52 -10.46 -18.54 10.17
CA ASP A 52 -10.99 -19.70 9.46
C ASP A 52 -10.14 -20.09 8.23
N LEU A 53 -8.96 -19.47 8.07
CA LEU A 53 -8.07 -19.68 6.94
C LEU A 53 -7.49 -21.11 6.96
N PRO A 54 -7.66 -21.91 5.88
CA PRO A 54 -7.06 -23.23 5.81
C PRO A 54 -5.52 -23.18 5.88
N ASP A 55 -4.89 -24.22 6.43
CA ASP A 55 -3.43 -24.27 6.65
C ASP A 55 -2.61 -23.99 5.38
N GLU A 56 -3.04 -24.49 4.21
CA GLU A 56 -2.37 -24.25 2.93
C GLU A 56 -2.45 -22.77 2.49
N GLU A 57 -3.60 -22.14 2.70
CA GLU A 57 -3.80 -20.72 2.41
C GLU A 57 -3.01 -19.85 3.39
N ALA A 58 -3.01 -20.21 4.68
CA ALA A 58 -2.20 -19.53 5.70
C ALA A 58 -0.70 -19.61 5.42
N ALA A 59 -0.21 -20.76 4.97
CA ALA A 59 1.17 -20.93 4.51
C ALA A 59 1.46 -20.05 3.29
N THR A 60 0.51 -19.92 2.35
CA THR A 60 0.65 -19.06 1.17
C THR A 60 0.71 -17.57 1.56
N VAL A 61 -0.17 -17.12 2.46
CA VAL A 61 -0.14 -15.76 3.00
C VAL A 61 1.23 -15.50 3.63
N THR A 62 1.69 -16.39 4.52
CA THR A 62 2.98 -16.25 5.21
C THR A 62 4.15 -16.17 4.22
N ALA A 63 4.21 -17.07 3.24
CA ALA A 63 5.29 -17.14 2.26
C ALA A 63 5.40 -15.90 1.35
N ARG A 64 4.29 -15.19 1.13
CA ARG A 64 4.23 -13.98 0.30
C ARG A 64 4.28 -12.68 1.08
N SER A 65 4.15 -12.77 2.39
CA SER A 65 4.23 -11.64 3.30
C SER A 65 5.69 -11.25 3.54
N ARG A 66 5.90 -10.01 3.94
CA ARG A 66 7.25 -9.50 4.18
C ARG A 66 7.28 -8.49 5.31
N GLU A 67 8.39 -8.48 6.03
CA GLU A 67 8.71 -7.42 6.96
C GLU A 67 9.35 -6.23 6.22
N THR A 68 8.90 -5.02 6.54
CA THR A 68 9.54 -3.77 6.11
C THR A 68 10.15 -3.06 7.32
N THR A 69 10.75 -1.88 7.14
CA THR A 69 11.36 -1.14 8.26
C THR A 69 10.33 -0.64 9.28
N THR A 70 9.06 -0.45 8.90
CA THR A 70 8.03 0.18 9.75
C THR A 70 6.79 -0.69 10.01
N HIS A 71 6.55 -1.70 9.18
CA HIS A 71 5.37 -2.57 9.29
C HIS A 71 5.62 -3.95 8.71
N PHE A 72 4.82 -4.93 9.12
CA PHE A 72 4.67 -6.20 8.42
C PHE A 72 3.61 -6.01 7.33
N ALA A 73 3.92 -6.43 6.10
CA ALA A 73 3.02 -6.39 4.97
C ALA A 73 2.55 -7.82 4.66
N TRP A 74 1.32 -8.12 5.08
CA TRP A 74 0.70 -9.42 4.94
C TRP A 74 -0.05 -9.51 3.60
N CYS A 75 0.32 -10.45 2.73
CA CYS A 75 -0.27 -10.62 1.40
C CYS A 75 -1.50 -11.53 1.49
N LEU A 76 -2.71 -10.96 1.44
CA LEU A 76 -3.96 -11.73 1.53
C LEU A 76 -4.38 -12.31 0.18
N LEU A 77 -4.14 -11.58 -0.92
CA LEU A 77 -4.47 -12.01 -2.27
C LEU A 77 -3.49 -11.38 -3.26
N ASP A 78 -2.82 -12.20 -4.07
CA ASP A 78 -2.01 -11.72 -5.18
C ASP A 78 -1.93 -12.76 -6.30
N ARG A 79 -2.96 -12.82 -7.16
CA ARG A 79 -2.97 -13.77 -8.27
C ARG A 79 -2.40 -13.10 -9.52
N PRO A 80 -1.47 -13.73 -10.26
CA PRO A 80 -0.84 -13.11 -11.43
C PRO A 80 -1.81 -12.55 -12.49
N GLY A 81 -3.00 -13.15 -12.64
CA GLY A 81 -4.03 -12.68 -13.55
C GLY A 81 -4.89 -11.51 -13.04
N ASP A 82 -4.86 -11.23 -11.74
CA ASP A 82 -5.63 -10.13 -11.16
C ASP A 82 -4.88 -8.80 -11.38
N PRO A 83 -5.54 -7.71 -11.82
CA PRO A 83 -4.93 -6.38 -11.97
C PRO A 83 -4.68 -5.67 -10.63
N PHE A 84 -4.94 -6.35 -9.52
CA PHE A 84 -4.80 -5.84 -8.15
C PHE A 84 -4.29 -6.94 -7.20
N SER A 85 -4.01 -6.53 -5.97
CA SER A 85 -3.69 -7.40 -4.84
C SER A 85 -4.21 -6.82 -3.52
N PHE A 86 -4.47 -7.68 -2.54
CA PHE A 86 -4.94 -7.30 -1.21
C PHE A 86 -3.87 -7.52 -0.15
N TRP A 87 -3.73 -6.53 0.71
CA TRP A 87 -2.70 -6.51 1.74
C TRP A 87 -3.25 -6.03 3.06
N LEU A 88 -2.71 -6.56 4.15
CA LEU A 88 -2.88 -6.03 5.48
C LEU A 88 -1.53 -5.48 5.94
N HIS A 89 -1.47 -4.24 6.38
CA HIS A 89 -0.28 -3.71 7.04
C HIS A 89 -0.50 -3.70 8.54
N GLU A 90 0.43 -4.28 9.27
CA GLU A 90 0.52 -4.25 10.73
C GLU A 90 1.74 -3.40 11.09
N TYR A 91 1.48 -2.18 11.57
CA TYR A 91 2.54 -1.26 11.94
C TYR A 91 3.21 -1.73 13.22
N LYS A 92 4.55 -1.75 13.19
CA LYS A 92 5.34 -2.04 14.38
C LYS A 92 5.13 -0.93 15.41
N PRO A 93 5.35 -1.20 16.70
CA PRO A 93 5.45 -0.14 17.69
C PRO A 93 6.42 0.96 17.23
N GLN A 94 6.10 2.23 17.47
CA GLN A 94 6.85 3.34 16.90
C GLN A 94 8.35 3.31 17.26
N ARG A 95 8.67 2.81 18.45
CA ARG A 95 10.03 2.63 18.97
C ARG A 95 10.87 1.62 18.17
N ASP A 96 10.23 0.70 17.47
CA ASP A 96 10.88 -0.37 16.70
C ASP A 96 11.03 -0.01 15.22
N TRP A 97 10.55 1.17 14.81
CA TRP A 97 10.72 1.66 13.45
C TRP A 97 12.19 1.96 13.20
N ARG A 98 12.70 1.39 12.12
CA ARG A 98 14.01 1.76 11.59
C ARG A 98 13.81 2.86 10.56
N GLN A 99 14.72 3.82 10.56
CA GLN A 99 14.76 4.85 9.51
C GLN A 99 14.74 4.16 8.14
N GLY A 100 13.84 4.58 7.27
CA GLY A 100 13.63 3.89 6.01
C GLY A 100 12.58 4.55 5.13
N TYR A 101 11.87 3.70 4.39
CA TYR A 101 11.07 4.17 3.27
C TYR A 101 9.81 4.91 3.72
N ALA A 102 9.05 4.35 4.67
CA ALA A 102 7.74 4.90 5.06
C ALA A 102 7.81 6.24 5.83
N ASP A 103 8.89 6.46 6.58
CA ASP A 103 9.19 7.67 7.33
C ASP A 103 10.04 8.68 6.53
N SER A 104 10.25 8.43 5.23
CA SER A 104 10.76 9.40 4.25
C SER A 104 9.63 9.90 3.34
N VAL A 105 9.82 11.02 2.65
CA VAL A 105 8.89 11.45 1.60
C VAL A 105 9.07 10.52 0.40
N HIS A 106 8.05 9.77 0.02
CA HIS A 106 8.17 8.77 -1.05
C HIS A 106 6.88 8.64 -1.85
N ASN A 107 6.99 8.08 -3.05
CA ASN A 107 5.85 7.63 -3.84
C ASN A 107 5.88 6.10 -3.99
N HIS A 108 4.99 5.54 -4.78
CA HIS A 108 4.90 4.09 -5.00
C HIS A 108 4.95 3.76 -6.48
N ARG A 109 5.32 2.52 -6.78
CA ARG A 109 5.26 2.01 -8.16
C ARG A 109 3.85 1.69 -8.63
N TYR A 110 2.90 1.67 -7.72
CA TYR A 110 1.52 1.25 -7.91
C TYR A 110 0.60 2.28 -7.26
N HIS A 111 -0.66 2.28 -7.68
CA HIS A 111 -1.71 2.97 -6.95
C HIS A 111 -2.19 2.09 -5.80
N PHE A 112 -2.69 2.69 -4.72
CA PHE A 112 -3.38 1.93 -3.70
C PHE A 112 -4.50 2.72 -3.04
N CYS A 113 -5.51 1.99 -2.57
CA CYS A 113 -6.51 2.45 -1.61
C CYS A 113 -6.19 1.83 -0.26
N THR A 114 -6.42 2.55 0.83
CA THR A 114 -6.17 2.08 2.19
C THR A 114 -7.30 2.49 3.12
N THR A 115 -7.57 1.68 4.14
CA THR A 115 -8.44 2.04 5.26
C THR A 115 -7.79 1.64 6.58
N ILE A 116 -7.94 2.47 7.62
CA ILE A 116 -7.48 2.14 8.97
C ILE A 116 -8.48 1.19 9.63
N LEU A 117 -8.04 -0.02 9.96
CA LEU A 117 -8.84 -1.01 10.67
C LEU A 117 -8.76 -0.82 12.20
N HIS A 118 -7.57 -0.50 12.68
CA HIS A 118 -7.29 -0.33 14.11
C HIS A 118 -6.18 0.71 14.30
N GLY A 119 -6.18 1.39 15.44
CA GLY A 119 -5.20 2.42 15.75
C GLY A 119 -5.37 3.70 14.91
N ALA A 120 -4.24 4.35 14.62
CA ALA A 120 -4.20 5.59 13.86
C ALA A 120 -2.76 5.89 13.39
N TYR A 121 -2.62 6.59 12.27
CA TYR A 121 -1.33 7.18 11.88
C TYR A 121 -1.47 8.62 11.43
N GLU A 122 -0.36 9.35 11.46
CA GLU A 122 -0.26 10.64 10.80
C GLU A 122 0.12 10.43 9.33
N HIS A 123 -0.62 11.05 8.42
CA HIS A 123 -0.35 11.00 6.97
C HIS A 123 -0.02 12.39 6.48
N GLU A 124 1.19 12.53 5.96
CA GLU A 124 1.67 13.75 5.32
C GLU A 124 1.65 13.58 3.80
N ARG A 125 1.14 14.58 3.07
CA ARG A 125 1.18 14.64 1.60
C ARG A 125 2.06 15.80 1.17
N TYR A 126 2.83 15.58 0.11
CA TYR A 126 3.84 16.52 -0.37
C TYR A 126 3.63 16.87 -1.83
N GLU A 127 4.00 18.09 -2.17
CA GLU A 127 4.33 18.48 -3.53
C GLU A 127 5.85 18.39 -3.69
N THR A 128 6.31 17.79 -4.78
CA THR A 128 7.74 17.55 -5.02
C THR A 128 8.15 18.13 -6.36
N GLU A 129 9.32 18.73 -6.41
CA GLU A 129 9.97 19.10 -7.65
C GLU A 129 11.02 18.06 -8.00
N LEU A 130 11.00 17.59 -9.25
CA LEU A 130 12.02 16.68 -9.76
C LEU A 130 13.11 17.47 -10.47
N ASP A 131 14.35 17.05 -10.25
CA ASP A 131 15.49 17.52 -11.03
C ASP A 131 15.35 17.06 -12.50
N PRO A 132 15.49 17.95 -13.49
CA PRO A 132 15.21 17.62 -14.89
C PRO A 132 16.17 16.59 -15.48
N ASP A 133 17.40 16.54 -14.98
CA ASP A 133 18.46 15.67 -15.51
C ASP A 133 18.43 14.29 -14.84
N SER A 134 18.54 14.26 -13.50
CA SER A 134 18.59 13.02 -12.73
C SER A 134 17.21 12.38 -12.53
N ARG A 135 16.13 13.15 -12.71
CA ARG A 135 14.74 12.75 -12.41
C ARG A 135 14.55 12.29 -10.96
N LEU A 136 15.41 12.76 -10.05
CA LEU A 136 15.31 12.55 -8.61
C LEU A 136 14.56 13.72 -7.95
N ILE A 137 14.13 13.54 -6.70
CA ILE A 137 13.46 14.61 -5.96
C ILE A 137 14.49 15.65 -5.57
N ARG A 138 14.28 16.90 -6.01
CA ARG A 138 15.09 18.06 -5.66
C ARG A 138 14.58 18.73 -4.38
N SER A 139 13.26 18.87 -4.27
CA SER A 139 12.61 19.54 -3.15
C SER A 139 11.27 18.87 -2.85
N ALA A 140 10.81 18.97 -1.59
CA ALA A 140 9.51 18.47 -1.15
C ALA A 140 8.86 19.47 -0.18
N ALA A 141 7.70 20.00 -0.54
CA ALA A 141 6.91 20.91 0.28
C ALA A 141 5.70 20.18 0.88
N LEU A 142 5.57 20.23 2.21
CA LEU A 142 4.42 19.65 2.89
C LEU A 142 3.14 20.40 2.48
N ARG A 143 2.19 19.68 1.89
CA ARG A 143 0.88 20.22 1.49
C ARG A 143 -0.16 20.05 2.59
N ARG A 144 -0.19 18.87 3.21
CA ARG A 144 -1.22 18.51 4.18
C ARG A 144 -0.67 17.47 5.16
N ARG A 145 -1.06 17.63 6.43
CA ARG A 145 -0.87 16.64 7.49
C ARG A 145 -2.24 16.28 8.05
N THR A 146 -2.54 14.99 8.17
CA THR A 146 -3.84 14.49 8.64
C THR A 146 -3.62 13.34 9.62
N LEU A 147 -4.32 13.36 10.76
CA LEU A 147 -4.40 12.20 11.63
C LEU A 147 -5.51 11.26 11.13
N CYS A 148 -5.12 10.12 10.57
CA CYS A 148 -6.03 9.09 10.08
C CYS A 148 -6.31 8.10 11.20
N ARG A 149 -7.57 8.00 11.63
CA ARG A 149 -8.04 7.07 12.69
C ARG A 149 -8.78 5.90 12.07
N ALA A 150 -9.07 4.86 12.86
CA ALA A 150 -9.94 3.75 12.45
C ALA A 150 -11.18 4.23 11.67
N GLY A 151 -11.46 3.58 10.54
CA GLY A 151 -12.49 3.95 9.57
C GLY A 151 -12.08 5.01 8.54
N ALA A 152 -10.98 5.75 8.75
CA ALA A 152 -10.47 6.67 7.75
C ALA A 152 -9.93 5.89 6.54
N ALA A 153 -10.34 6.32 5.35
CA ALA A 153 -9.94 5.71 4.09
C ALA A 153 -9.40 6.76 3.10
N GLY A 154 -8.70 6.27 2.08
CA GLY A 154 -8.35 7.06 0.91
C GLY A 154 -7.31 6.39 0.02
N ALA A 155 -7.04 7.00 -1.13
CA ALA A 155 -6.05 6.52 -2.08
C ALA A 155 -4.79 7.37 -2.20
N VAL A 156 -3.70 6.72 -2.60
CA VAL A 156 -2.44 7.34 -3.04
C VAL A 156 -2.15 6.82 -4.44
N LEU A 157 -1.97 7.74 -5.39
CA LEU A 157 -1.56 7.37 -6.74
C LEU A 157 -0.04 7.23 -6.82
N ALA A 158 0.46 6.43 -7.78
CA ALA A 158 1.89 6.17 -7.96
C ALA A 158 2.76 7.44 -8.12
N HIS A 159 2.21 8.54 -8.64
CA HIS A 159 2.94 9.81 -8.78
C HIS A 159 2.81 10.74 -7.55
N GLU A 160 1.95 10.40 -6.58
CA GLU A 160 1.75 11.20 -5.38
C GLU A 160 2.80 10.87 -4.32
N PHE A 161 3.33 11.90 -3.68
CA PHE A 161 4.31 11.77 -2.62
C PHE A 161 3.69 11.92 -1.24
N HIS A 162 4.05 11.00 -0.35
CA HIS A 162 3.55 10.98 1.01
C HIS A 162 4.61 10.49 2.00
N ARG A 163 4.29 10.65 3.28
CA ARG A 163 5.07 10.15 4.40
C ARG A 163 4.12 9.78 5.53
N ILE A 164 4.49 8.76 6.30
CA ILE A 164 3.82 8.42 7.55
C ILE A 164 4.86 8.59 8.65
N PRO A 165 4.96 9.78 9.28
CA PRO A 165 6.01 10.03 10.26
C PRO A 165 5.76 9.32 11.60
N ARG A 166 4.49 8.98 11.89
CA ARG A 166 4.08 8.39 13.17
C ARG A 166 2.88 7.46 13.00
N ALA A 167 2.88 6.34 13.71
CA ALA A 167 1.69 5.52 13.94
C ALA A 167 1.53 5.20 15.43
N ALA A 168 0.29 5.03 15.87
CA ALA A 168 0.01 4.44 17.18
C ALA A 168 0.44 2.96 17.17
N ASP A 169 0.87 2.45 18.32
CA ASP A 169 1.14 1.02 18.50
C ASP A 169 -0.10 0.21 18.06
N ASP A 170 0.14 -0.96 17.46
CA ASP A 170 -0.86 -1.87 16.91
C ASP A 170 -1.72 -1.31 15.76
N THR A 171 -1.32 -0.20 15.13
CA THR A 171 -2.06 0.33 13.96
C THR A 171 -2.11 -0.71 12.84
N MET A 172 -3.31 -0.95 12.30
CA MET A 172 -3.53 -1.89 11.21
C MET A 172 -4.30 -1.24 10.07
N THR A 173 -3.90 -1.53 8.84
CA THR A 173 -4.63 -1.08 7.64
C THR A 173 -4.87 -2.21 6.66
N PHE A 174 -5.98 -2.13 5.94
CA PHE A 174 -6.25 -2.95 4.77
C PHE A 174 -6.01 -2.13 3.51
N LEU A 175 -5.36 -2.72 2.52
CA LEU A 175 -5.02 -2.07 1.26
C LEU A 175 -5.42 -2.92 0.05
N VAL A 176 -5.92 -2.23 -0.96
CA VAL A 176 -5.97 -2.74 -2.34
C VAL A 176 -4.87 -2.03 -3.12
N LYS A 177 -3.99 -2.78 -3.78
CA LYS A 177 -2.89 -2.25 -4.59
C LYS A 177 -3.09 -2.63 -6.04
N SER A 178 -2.86 -1.69 -6.96
CA SER A 178 -2.80 -1.99 -8.39
C SER A 178 -1.55 -2.81 -8.71
N ARG A 179 -1.48 -3.35 -9.93
CA ARG A 179 -0.19 -3.73 -10.51
C ARG A 179 0.72 -2.50 -10.66
N PRO A 180 2.06 -2.68 -10.71
CA PRO A 180 2.97 -1.57 -10.93
C PRO A 180 2.64 -0.81 -12.24
N VAL A 181 2.57 0.51 -12.14
CA VAL A 181 2.34 1.46 -13.25
C VAL A 181 3.58 2.27 -13.57
N THR A 182 4.57 2.27 -12.67
CA THR A 182 5.90 2.81 -12.91
C THR A 182 6.97 1.76 -12.64
N GLU A 183 8.08 1.87 -13.37
CA GLU A 183 9.22 0.95 -13.24
C GLU A 183 9.98 1.13 -11.93
N TRP A 184 9.91 2.34 -11.36
CA TRP A 184 10.65 2.75 -10.16
C TRP A 184 9.78 3.66 -9.29
N SER A 185 10.18 3.78 -8.04
CA SER A 185 9.70 4.81 -7.11
C SER A 185 10.88 5.61 -6.56
N LEU A 186 10.59 6.71 -5.88
CA LEU A 186 11.57 7.60 -5.27
C LEU A 186 11.31 7.70 -3.78
N SER A 187 12.37 8.02 -3.04
CA SER A 187 12.29 8.57 -1.70
C SER A 187 13.15 9.82 -1.59
N TYR A 188 12.83 10.64 -0.59
CA TYR A 188 13.52 11.87 -0.24
C TYR A 188 13.50 12.06 1.27
N ASP A 189 14.68 12.27 1.84
CA ASP A 189 14.81 12.70 3.22
C ASP A 189 14.90 14.23 3.29
N PRO A 190 13.87 14.92 3.82
CA PRO A 190 13.87 16.37 3.89
C PRO A 190 14.91 16.94 4.88
N ALA A 191 15.43 16.13 5.82
CA ALA A 191 16.44 16.60 6.76
C ALA A 191 17.83 16.65 6.13
N THR A 192 18.16 15.67 5.28
CA THR A 192 19.48 15.57 4.62
C THR A 192 19.47 16.07 3.19
N GLY A 193 18.30 16.22 2.58
CA GLY A 193 18.15 16.51 1.15
C GLY A 193 18.44 15.32 0.24
N THR A 194 18.59 14.12 0.81
CA THR A 194 19.00 12.93 0.05
C THR A 194 17.83 12.33 -0.71
N SER A 195 17.96 12.16 -2.04
CA SER A 195 16.99 11.45 -2.86
C SER A 195 17.54 10.10 -3.33
N HIS A 196 16.66 9.09 -3.36
CA HIS A 196 16.98 7.76 -3.86
C HIS A 196 15.93 7.27 -4.85
N ARG A 197 16.38 6.51 -5.85
CA ARG A 197 15.55 5.75 -6.77
C ARG A 197 15.54 4.28 -6.37
N HIS A 198 14.34 3.72 -6.31
CA HIS A 198 14.10 2.33 -5.95
C HIS A 198 13.58 1.58 -7.17
N VAL A 199 14.33 0.56 -7.58
CA VAL A 199 13.95 -0.36 -8.66
C VAL A 199 13.70 -1.75 -8.07
N PRO A 200 12.74 -2.53 -8.60
CA PRO A 200 12.59 -3.93 -8.22
C PRO A 200 13.90 -4.70 -8.41
N VAL A 201 14.16 -5.67 -7.54
CA VAL A 201 15.41 -6.45 -7.61
C VAL A 201 15.48 -7.26 -8.90
N GLU A 202 14.33 -7.73 -9.40
CA GLU A 202 14.18 -8.52 -10.61
C GLU A 202 14.63 -7.73 -11.85
N SER A 203 14.42 -6.41 -11.88
CA SER A 203 14.89 -5.58 -13.00
C SER A 203 16.42 -5.39 -12.98
N ARG A 204 17.10 -5.80 -11.90
CA ARG A 204 18.57 -5.78 -11.83
C ARG A 204 19.22 -7.07 -12.34
N LEU A 205 18.44 -8.11 -12.64
CA LEU A 205 18.99 -9.41 -13.03
C LEU A 205 19.89 -9.33 -14.27
N GLY A 206 19.46 -8.61 -15.32
CA GLY A 206 20.29 -8.41 -16.51
C GLY A 206 21.62 -7.71 -16.20
N ALA A 207 21.59 -6.67 -15.37
CA ALA A 207 22.80 -5.96 -14.94
C ALA A 207 23.70 -6.79 -14.02
N LEU A 208 23.13 -7.69 -13.22
CA LEU A 208 23.89 -8.64 -12.41
C LEU A 208 24.62 -9.65 -13.30
N ILE A 209 23.92 -10.23 -14.28
CA ILE A 209 24.49 -11.20 -15.23
C ILE A 209 25.65 -10.59 -16.01
N GLN A 210 25.61 -9.30 -16.34
CA GLN A 210 26.71 -8.62 -17.04
C GLN A 210 27.94 -8.35 -16.17
N ARG A 211 27.81 -8.47 -14.84
CA ARG A 211 28.87 -8.13 -13.87
C ARG A 211 29.56 -9.34 -13.25
N ILE A 212 29.03 -10.54 -13.50
CA ILE A 212 29.63 -11.83 -13.10
C ILE A 212 30.08 -12.57 -14.35
#